data_AF-A0AAD4GGB0-F1
#
_entry.id   AF-A0AAD4GGB0-F1
#
_cell.length_a   1.000
_cell.length_b   1.000
_cell.length_c   1.000
_cell.angle_alpha   90.00
_cell.angle_beta   90.00
_cell.angle_gamma   90.00
#
_symmetry.space_group_name_H-M   'P 1'
#
loop_
_entity.id
_entity.type
_entity.pdbx_description
1 polymer ?
#
loop_
_entity_poly.entity_id
_entity_poly.type
_entity_poly.pdbx_seq_one_letter_code
_entity_poly.pdbx_strand_id
1 'polypeptide(L)'
;MLARYVRILKSPGSYGVRVDYQEDDDGLVHKRADIVHSAAALLEKCHLIKYERSSGRFQSTELGRIASHYYVTHNSMATYYQHLRPIMSTLELFRVFALSNEFKLLPVSIPQNSCQIDL
;
A
#
# COMPACT_ATOMS: atom_id res chain seq x y z
N MET A 1 -5.51 -0.90 -14.34
CA MET A 1 -4.76 -2.15 -14.63
C MET A 1 -4.35 -2.26 -16.11
N LEU A 2 -5.23 -1.95 -17.07
CA LEU A 2 -4.97 -2.07 -18.53
C LEU A 2 -3.75 -1.28 -19.03
N ALA A 3 -3.55 -0.04 -18.58
CA ALA A 3 -2.41 0.78 -19.03
C ALA A 3 -1.04 0.24 -18.61
N ARG A 4 -0.97 -0.51 -17.51
CA ARG A 4 0.26 -1.19 -17.06
C ARG A 4 0.48 -2.45 -17.88
N TYR A 5 -0.57 -3.21 -18.16
CA TYR A 5 -0.52 -4.39 -19.02
C TYR A 5 0.01 -4.06 -20.43
N VAL A 6 -0.57 -3.03 -21.07
CA VAL A 6 -0.12 -2.58 -22.40
C VAL A 6 1.34 -2.13 -22.39
N ARG A 7 1.80 -1.46 -21.31
CA ARG A 7 3.21 -1.06 -21.18
C ARG A 7 4.15 -2.25 -20.97
N ILE A 8 3.72 -3.27 -20.23
CA ILE A 8 4.51 -4.49 -20.04
C ILE A 8 4.68 -5.23 -21.37
N LEU A 9 3.63 -5.31 -22.20
CA LEU A 9 3.72 -5.89 -23.55
C LEU A 9 4.65 -5.10 -24.48
N LYS A 10 4.63 -3.76 -24.38
CA LYS A 10 5.46 -2.89 -25.23
C LYS A 10 6.94 -2.86 -24.84
N SER A 11 7.26 -2.98 -23.56
CA SER A 11 8.65 -2.92 -23.07
C SER A 11 8.88 -3.86 -21.87
N PRO A 12 8.92 -5.19 -22.10
CA PRO A 12 9.01 -6.18 -21.02
C PRO A 12 10.30 -6.10 -20.19
N GLY A 13 11.43 -5.75 -20.82
CA GLY A 13 12.74 -5.66 -20.16
C GLY A 13 12.80 -4.61 -19.04
N SER A 14 12.08 -3.50 -19.15
CA SER A 14 12.04 -2.46 -18.09
C SER A 14 11.19 -2.85 -16.88
N TYR A 15 10.31 -3.84 -17.03
CA TYR A 15 9.42 -4.31 -15.97
C TYR A 15 9.92 -5.59 -15.27
N GLY A 16 11.17 -6.00 -15.54
CA GLY A 16 11.76 -7.20 -14.96
C GLY A 16 11.02 -8.48 -15.34
N VAL A 17 10.41 -8.51 -16.54
CA VAL A 17 9.84 -9.72 -17.12
C VAL A 17 10.99 -10.49 -17.75
N ARG A 18 11.25 -11.71 -17.25
CA ARG A 18 12.27 -12.59 -17.85
C ARG A 18 11.79 -13.04 -19.23
N VAL A 19 12.74 -13.15 -20.16
CA VAL A 19 12.47 -13.54 -21.57
C VAL A 19 11.75 -14.89 -21.65
N ASP A 20 11.99 -15.79 -20.69
CA ASP A 20 11.34 -17.10 -20.57
C ASP A 20 9.80 -17.04 -20.50
N TYR A 21 9.21 -15.94 -20.02
CA TYR A 21 7.74 -15.79 -19.96
C TYR A 21 7.12 -15.34 -21.29
N GLN A 22 7.90 -14.81 -22.24
CA GLN A 22 7.39 -14.35 -23.54
C GLN A 22 7.18 -15.48 -24.53
N GLU A 23 7.94 -16.58 -24.41
CA GLU A 23 7.89 -17.69 -25.37
C GLU A 23 6.69 -18.62 -25.11
N ASP A 24 6.29 -18.79 -23.83
CA ASP A 24 5.22 -19.71 -23.41
C ASP A 24 3.87 -19.06 -23.08
N ASP A 25 3.81 -17.74 -22.83
CA ASP A 25 2.60 -17.09 -22.29
C ASP A 25 2.37 -15.67 -22.87
N ASP A 26 1.86 -15.61 -24.11
CA ASP A 26 1.51 -14.36 -24.84
C ASP A 26 0.54 -13.45 -24.04
N GLY A 27 -0.21 -14.03 -23.10
CA GLY A 27 -1.12 -13.32 -22.21
C GLY A 27 -0.52 -12.84 -20.88
N LEU A 28 0.73 -13.21 -20.56
CA LEU A 28 1.37 -13.00 -19.25
C LEU A 28 0.46 -13.41 -18.07
N VAL A 29 -0.29 -14.50 -18.22
CA VAL A 29 -1.27 -14.95 -17.21
C VAL A 29 -0.56 -15.22 -15.88
N HIS A 30 0.57 -15.91 -15.93
CA HIS A 30 1.36 -16.25 -14.75
C HIS A 30 1.90 -15.01 -14.03
N LYS A 31 2.48 -14.06 -14.77
CA LYS A 31 3.00 -12.82 -14.19
C LYS A 31 1.89 -11.99 -13.53
N ARG A 32 0.69 -11.97 -14.10
CA ARG A 32 -0.47 -11.29 -13.49
C ARG A 32 -0.90 -11.98 -12.21
N ALA A 33 -0.97 -13.31 -12.21
CA ALA A 33 -1.28 -14.10 -11.03
C ALA A 33 -0.28 -13.82 -9.90
N ASP A 34 1.02 -13.79 -10.19
CA ASP A 34 2.07 -13.47 -9.20
C ASP A 34 1.93 -12.08 -8.60
N ILE A 35 1.66 -11.06 -9.43
CA ILE A 35 1.47 -9.69 -8.98
C ILE A 35 0.24 -9.61 -8.07
N VAL A 36 -0.86 -10.23 -8.47
CA VAL A 36 -2.11 -10.25 -7.69
C VAL A 36 -1.90 -11.00 -6.38
N HIS A 37 -1.22 -12.15 -6.40
CA HIS A 37 -0.93 -12.94 -5.20
C HIS A 37 -0.04 -12.17 -4.22
N SER A 38 1.02 -11.53 -4.72
CA SER A 38 1.91 -10.70 -3.91
C SER A 38 1.17 -9.52 -3.27
N ALA A 39 0.31 -8.84 -4.04
CA ALA A 39 -0.51 -7.75 -3.52
C ALA A 39 -1.54 -8.25 -2.50
N ALA A 40 -2.16 -9.39 -2.74
CA ALA A 40 -3.12 -10.00 -1.83
C ALA A 40 -2.48 -10.40 -0.49
N ALA A 41 -1.29 -11.01 -0.51
CA ALA A 41 -0.55 -11.35 0.69
C ALA A 41 -0.20 -10.11 1.53
N LEU A 42 0.10 -8.99 0.86
CA LEU A 42 0.40 -7.72 1.54
C LEU A 42 -0.86 -7.11 2.18
N LEU A 43 -1.99 -7.13 1.47
CA LEU A 43 -3.28 -6.66 1.99
C LEU A 43 -3.82 -7.55 3.12
N GLU A 44 -3.59 -8.86 3.04
CA GLU A 44 -3.90 -9.83 4.09
C GLU A 44 -3.14 -9.50 5.38
N LYS A 45 -1.82 -9.25 5.29
CA LYS A 45 -0.99 -8.85 6.43
C LYS A 45 -1.50 -7.58 7.12
N CYS A 46 -2.02 -6.64 6.34
CA CYS A 46 -2.59 -5.39 6.85
C CYS A 46 -4.05 -5.54 7.35
N HIS A 47 -4.64 -6.73 7.30
CA HIS A 47 -6.03 -7.01 7.69
C HIS A 47 -7.10 -6.28 6.84
N LEU A 48 -6.77 -5.86 5.61
CA LEU A 48 -7.74 -5.21 4.71
C LEU A 48 -8.60 -6.23 3.94
N ILE A 49 -8.05 -7.41 3.64
CA ILE A 49 -8.75 -8.47 2.93
C ILE A 49 -8.54 -9.80 3.64
N LYS A 50 -9.50 -10.72 3.51
CA LYS A 50 -9.28 -12.14 3.80
C LYS A 50 -8.99 -12.85 2.49
N TYR A 51 -7.82 -13.46 2.40
CA TYR A 51 -7.38 -14.17 1.20
C TYR A 51 -7.28 -15.67 1.46
N GLU A 52 -8.08 -16.44 0.74
CA GLU A 52 -8.02 -17.90 0.83
C GLU A 52 -7.11 -18.44 -0.28
N ARG A 53 -5.90 -18.91 0.08
CA ARG A 53 -4.89 -19.40 -0.88
C ARG A 53 -5.31 -20.68 -1.62
N SER A 54 -6.11 -21.53 -0.97
CA SER A 54 -6.64 -22.78 -1.53
C SER A 54 -7.69 -22.53 -2.61
N SER A 55 -8.59 -21.57 -2.40
CA SER A 55 -9.70 -21.28 -3.32
C SER A 55 -9.43 -20.10 -4.26
N GLY A 56 -8.43 -19.26 -3.96
CA GLY A 56 -8.19 -18.01 -4.69
C GLY A 56 -9.25 -16.94 -4.43
N ARG A 57 -10.10 -17.12 -3.41
CA ARG A 57 -11.20 -16.21 -3.10
C ARG A 57 -10.73 -15.05 -2.23
N PHE A 58 -11.26 -13.87 -2.54
CA PHE A 58 -11.07 -12.66 -1.76
C PHE A 58 -12.37 -12.29 -1.06
N GLN A 59 -12.28 -11.97 0.23
CA GLN A 59 -13.38 -11.33 0.96
C GLN A 59 -12.90 -9.98 1.48
N SER A 60 -13.69 -8.94 1.22
CA SER A 60 -13.44 -7.60 1.76
C SER A 60 -13.76 -7.58 3.25
N THR A 61 -12.93 -6.88 4.03
CA THR A 61 -13.22 -6.56 5.42
C THR A 61 -13.82 -5.17 5.52
N GLU A 62 -14.49 -4.85 6.64
CA GLU A 62 -14.99 -3.50 6.91
C GLU A 62 -13.85 -2.46 6.85
N LEU A 63 -12.69 -2.82 7.40
CA LEU A 63 -11.48 -1.99 7.39
C LEU A 63 -11.00 -1.70 5.95
N GLY A 64 -11.00 -2.72 5.10
CA GLY A 64 -10.67 -2.58 3.68
C GLY A 64 -11.65 -1.69 2.92
N ARG A 65 -12.95 -1.75 3.26
CA ARG A 65 -13.97 -0.86 2.68
C ARG A 65 -13.70 0.59 3.07
N ILE A 66 -13.47 0.87 4.36
CA ILE A 66 -13.14 2.20 4.85
C ILE A 66 -11.87 2.73 4.17
N ALA A 67 -10.81 1.92 4.11
CA ALA A 67 -9.57 2.32 3.44
C ALA A 67 -9.79 2.73 1.97
N SER A 68 -10.63 1.99 1.25
CA SER A 68 -10.96 2.27 -0.14
C SER A 68 -11.82 3.52 -0.30
N HIS A 69 -12.77 3.76 0.61
CA HIS A 69 -13.64 4.95 0.59
C HIS A 69 -12.86 6.24 0.84
N TYR A 70 -11.87 6.20 1.73
CA TYR A 70 -11.09 7.38 2.13
C TYR A 70 -9.70 7.46 1.47
N TYR A 71 -9.41 6.59 0.50
CA TYR A 71 -8.12 6.54 -0.21
C TYR A 71 -6.90 6.46 0.73
N VAL A 72 -7.04 5.73 1.83
CA VAL A 72 -5.97 5.56 2.82
C VAL A 72 -5.09 4.37 2.44
N THR A 73 -3.77 4.53 2.51
CA THR A 73 -2.82 3.44 2.26
C THR A 73 -2.95 2.27 3.25
N HIS A 74 -2.70 1.05 2.77
CA HIS A 74 -2.75 -0.18 3.57
C HIS A 74 -1.84 -0.13 4.81
N ASN A 75 -0.67 0.52 4.70
CA ASN A 75 0.25 0.71 5.83
C ASN A 75 -0.37 1.59 6.91
N SER A 76 -0.93 2.75 6.55
CA SER A 76 -1.58 3.65 7.51
C SER A 76 -2.76 2.98 8.20
N MET A 77 -3.56 2.21 7.44
CA MET A 77 -4.70 1.49 8.00
C MET A 77 -4.28 0.36 8.95
N ALA A 78 -3.16 -0.32 8.68
CA ALA A 78 -2.58 -1.29 9.61
C ALA A 78 -2.09 -0.64 10.90
N THR A 79 -1.45 0.54 10.81
CA THR A 79 -1.05 1.35 11.98
C THR A 79 -2.27 1.74 12.81
N TYR A 80 -3.34 2.21 12.15
CA TYR A 80 -4.60 2.52 12.83
C TYR A 80 -5.18 1.30 13.55
N TYR A 81 -5.22 0.15 12.89
CA TYR A 81 -5.73 -1.09 13.50
C TYR A 81 -4.96 -1.49 14.77
N GLN A 82 -3.64 -1.29 14.80
CA GLN A 82 -2.80 -1.64 15.95
C GLN A 82 -2.90 -0.64 17.12
N HIS A 83 -3.10 0.65 16.82
CA HIS A 83 -3.07 1.71 17.84
C HIS A 83 -4.45 2.22 18.28
N LEU A 84 -5.51 1.96 17.51
CA LEU A 84 -6.88 2.33 17.89
C LEU A 84 -7.33 1.49 19.08
N ARG A 85 -7.70 2.18 20.17
CA ARG A 85 -8.32 1.59 21.35
C ARG A 85 -9.68 2.24 21.58
N PRO A 86 -10.70 1.51 22.06
CA PRO A 86 -12.04 2.05 22.29
C PRO A 86 -12.07 3.26 23.23
N ILE A 87 -11.16 3.29 24.21
CA ILE A 87 -11.01 4.39 25.17
C ILE A 87 -9.64 5.01 24.91
N MET A 88 -9.60 6.08 24.12
CA MET A 88 -8.39 6.85 23.85
C MET A 88 -8.65 8.34 24.10
N SER A 89 -7.66 9.04 24.65
CA SER A 89 -7.73 10.49 24.78
C SER A 89 -7.50 11.14 23.42
N THR A 90 -8.01 12.36 23.24
CA THR A 90 -7.82 13.13 22.00
C THR A 90 -6.34 13.33 21.65
N LEU A 91 -5.48 13.43 22.68
CA LEU A 91 -4.02 13.53 22.49
C LEU A 91 -3.45 12.28 21.79
N GLU A 92 -3.86 11.09 22.24
CA GLU A 92 -3.44 9.83 21.62
C GLU A 92 -3.98 9.70 20.19
N LEU A 93 -5.18 10.24 19.92
CA LEU A 93 -5.75 10.26 18.57
C LEU A 93 -4.91 11.10 17.61
N PHE A 94 -4.52 12.30 18.04
CA PHE A 94 -3.64 13.15 17.23
C PHE A 94 -2.27 12.51 16.99
N ARG A 95 -1.72 11.79 17.98
CA ARG A 95 -0.45 11.06 17.82
C ARG A 95 -0.57 9.97 16.76
N VAL A 96 -1.63 9.14 16.82
CA VAL A 96 -1.88 8.08 15.84
C VAL A 96 -2.11 8.66 14.44
N PHE A 97 -2.82 9.78 14.35
CA PHE A 97 -3.03 10.49 13.09
C PHE A 97 -1.72 11.04 12.49
N ALA A 98 -0.84 11.61 13.32
CA ALA A 98 0.46 12.11 12.88
C ALA A 98 1.42 11.01 12.43
N LEU A 99 1.23 9.77 12.91
CA LEU A 99 2.01 8.59 12.52
C LEU A 99 1.62 8.01 11.15
N SER A 100 0.59 8.55 10.50
CA SER A 100 0.11 8.04 9.21
C SER A 100 1.16 8.18 8.12
N ASN A 101 1.27 7.14 7.30
CA ASN A 101 2.30 7.04 6.27
C ASN A 101 2.12 8.06 5.13
N GLU A 102 0.95 8.68 5.03
CA GLU A 102 0.69 9.81 4.11
C GLU A 102 1.59 11.02 4.41
N PHE A 103 1.94 11.23 5.69
CA PHE A 103 2.79 12.36 6.10
C PHE A 103 4.29 12.10 5.91
N LYS A 104 4.68 10.87 5.54
CA LYS A 104 6.09 10.50 5.36
C LYS A 104 6.80 11.32 4.28
N LEU A 105 6.07 11.79 3.29
CA LEU A 105 6.59 12.57 2.17
C LEU A 105 6.47 14.09 2.37
N LEU A 106 5.94 14.56 3.50
CA LEU A 106 5.93 15.99 3.80
C LEU A 106 7.29 16.38 4.41
N PRO A 107 8.14 17.11 3.68
CA PRO A 107 9.35 17.66 4.28
C PRO A 107 8.96 18.72 5.31
N VAL A 108 9.49 18.58 6.53
CA VAL A 108 9.40 19.65 7.53
C VAL A 108 10.42 20.72 7.14
N SER A 109 9.97 21.74 6.42
CA SER A 109 10.77 22.93 6.18
C SER A 109 10.88 23.74 7.47
N ILE A 110 11.90 23.44 8.27
CA ILE A 110 12.30 24.30 9.38
C ILE A 110 12.98 25.52 8.75
N PRO A 111 12.47 26.75 8.93
CA PRO A 111 13.21 27.94 8.50
C PRO A 111 14.52 28.00 9.29
N GLN A 112 15.65 27.96 8.58
CA GLN A 112 17.01 27.99 9.13
C GLN A 112 17.40 29.36 9.76
N ASN A 113 16.47 30.31 9.87
CA ASN A 113 16.81 31.72 10.13
C ASN A 113 16.45 32.24 11.54
N SER A 114 16.23 31.36 12.52
CA SER A 114 15.95 31.78 13.91
C SER A 114 17.09 31.51 14.91
N CYS A 115 18.24 30.98 14.46
CA CYS A 115 19.43 30.78 15.30
C CYS A 115 20.58 31.75 14.97
N GLN A 116 20.27 33.03 14.79
CA GLN A 116 21.28 34.08 14.89
C GLN A 116 20.72 35.23 15.73
N ILE A 117 20.74 35.03 17.05
CA ILE A 117 20.76 36.12 18.01
C ILE A 117 22.01 35.87 18.85
N ASP A 118 23.17 36.18 18.27
CA ASP A 118 24.40 36.33 19.06
C ASP A 118 24.46 37.80 19.54
N LEU A 119 24.72 37.94 20.84
CA LEU A 119 24.95 39.18 21.59
C LEU A 119 26.11 40.01 21.04
#